data_AF-A0A8D0D0Q7-F1
#
_entry.id   AF-A0A8D0D0Q7-F1
#
_cell.length_a   1.000
_cell.length_b   1.000
_cell.length_c   1.000
_cell.angle_alpha   90.00
_cell.angle_beta   90.00
_cell.angle_gamma   90.00
#
_symmetry.space_group_name_H-M   'P 1'
#
loop_
_entity.id
_entity.type
_entity.pdbx_description
1 polymer ?
#
loop_
_entity_poly.entity_id
_entity_poly.type
_entity_poly.pdbx_seq_one_letter_code
_entity_poly.pdbx_strand_id
1 'polypeptide(L)'
;IAKEEEAYSSLNTEDSSGYATIKSAVLKAYELVPEAYRQRFRSWERRSGQTYMVFARDLTGHFKRWLAALEVTTFEGLCDVVVLEQFKDMLPGYIATYVSEKQCVTAAGAAASADEYLLLHKGAGEGRGSRWCASGVAH
;
A
#
# COMPACT_ATOMS: atom_id res chain seq x y z
N ILE A 1 23.20 -28.02 -32.66
CA ILE A 1 23.13 -26.56 -32.45
C ILE A 1 21.69 -26.10 -32.17
N ALA A 2 20.65 -26.56 -32.89
CA ALA A 2 19.27 -26.12 -32.61
C ALA A 2 18.61 -26.65 -31.31
N LYS A 3 19.09 -27.76 -30.72
CA LYS A 3 18.49 -28.35 -29.49
C LYS A 3 18.89 -27.65 -28.19
N GLU A 4 19.95 -26.84 -28.18
CA GLU A 4 20.41 -26.14 -26.96
C GLU A 4 19.70 -24.79 -26.77
N GLU A 5 19.35 -24.09 -27.85
CA GLU A 5 18.61 -22.81 -27.76
C GLU A 5 17.14 -22.99 -27.36
N GLU A 6 16.52 -24.09 -27.77
CA GLU A 6 15.12 -24.40 -27.43
C GLU A 6 14.98 -24.77 -25.94
N ALA A 7 15.97 -25.49 -25.40
CA ALA A 7 16.06 -25.81 -23.97
C ALA A 7 16.36 -24.55 -23.12
N TYR A 8 17.20 -23.63 -23.60
CA TYR A 8 17.45 -22.36 -22.92
C TYR A 8 16.21 -21.44 -22.90
N SER A 9 15.42 -21.45 -23.97
CA SER A 9 14.18 -20.66 -24.07
C SER A 9 13.04 -21.22 -23.21
N SER A 10 12.96 -22.55 -23.07
CA SER A 10 11.98 -23.20 -22.19
C SER A 10 12.32 -23.05 -20.70
N LEU A 11 13.60 -23.09 -20.33
CA LEU A 11 14.03 -22.89 -18.94
C LEU A 11 13.79 -21.44 -18.47
N ASN A 12 14.08 -20.45 -19.33
CA ASN A 12 13.95 -19.04 -18.98
C ASN A 12 12.49 -18.57 -18.77
N THR A 13 11.52 -19.21 -19.43
CA THR A 13 10.11 -18.82 -19.32
C THR A 13 9.44 -19.39 -18.07
N GLU A 14 9.73 -20.64 -17.68
CA GLU A 14 9.17 -21.24 -16.46
C GLU A 14 9.80 -20.67 -15.19
N ASP A 15 11.13 -20.48 -15.15
CA ASP A 15 11.83 -19.92 -13.98
C ASP A 15 11.53 -18.43 -13.76
N SER A 16 11.31 -17.65 -14.81
CA SER A 16 10.92 -16.25 -14.67
C SER A 16 9.58 -16.09 -13.94
N SER A 17 8.64 -17.01 -14.19
CA SER A 17 7.32 -17.02 -13.54
C SER A 17 7.41 -17.39 -12.06
N GLY A 18 8.23 -18.40 -11.72
CA GLY A 18 8.50 -18.81 -10.34
C GLY A 18 9.27 -17.75 -9.57
N TYR A 19 10.31 -17.17 -10.18
CA TYR A 19 11.08 -16.07 -9.60
C TYR A 19 10.23 -14.81 -9.39
N ALA A 20 9.40 -14.42 -10.36
CA ALA A 20 8.46 -13.31 -10.22
C ALA A 20 7.43 -13.58 -9.10
N THR A 21 6.93 -14.82 -9.01
CA THR A 21 6.00 -15.23 -7.96
C THR A 21 6.65 -15.19 -6.58
N ILE A 22 7.83 -15.78 -6.41
CA ILE A 22 8.60 -15.74 -5.16
C ILE A 22 8.95 -14.29 -4.80
N LYS A 23 9.43 -13.49 -5.77
CA LYS A 23 9.72 -12.07 -5.56
C LYS A 23 8.48 -11.31 -5.10
N SER A 24 7.31 -11.56 -5.69
CA SER A 24 6.04 -10.93 -5.29
C SER A 24 5.58 -11.38 -3.90
N ALA A 25 5.74 -12.66 -3.56
CA ALA A 25 5.34 -13.21 -2.27
C ALA A 25 6.25 -12.72 -1.15
N VAL A 26 7.57 -12.66 -1.40
CA VAL A 26 8.56 -12.06 -0.51
C VAL A 26 8.24 -10.58 -0.34
N LEU A 27 8.04 -9.84 -1.42
CA LEU A 27 7.75 -8.41 -1.37
C LEU A 27 6.47 -8.13 -0.56
N LYS A 28 5.38 -8.87 -0.81
CA LYS A 28 4.15 -8.79 -0.02
C LYS A 28 4.39 -9.16 1.44
N ALA A 29 5.18 -10.20 1.73
CA ALA A 29 5.52 -10.56 3.11
C ALA A 29 6.30 -9.45 3.82
N TYR A 30 7.21 -8.77 3.12
CA TYR A 30 7.94 -7.62 3.65
C TYR A 30 7.05 -6.40 3.83
N GLU A 31 6.05 -6.15 2.98
CA GLU A 31 5.05 -5.07 3.15
C GLU A 31 4.06 -5.35 4.28
N LEU A 32 3.65 -6.61 4.42
CA LEU A 32 2.81 -7.06 5.52
C LEU A 32 3.48 -6.77 6.86
N VAL A 33 4.80 -6.68 6.94
CA VAL A 33 5.50 -6.38 8.18
C VAL A 33 5.23 -4.94 8.68
N PRO A 34 5.55 -3.85 7.93
CA PRO A 34 5.18 -2.49 8.32
C PRO A 34 3.68 -2.31 8.49
N GLU A 35 2.87 -2.87 7.60
CA GLU A 35 1.42 -2.75 7.65
C GLU A 35 0.82 -3.46 8.87
N ALA A 36 1.33 -4.65 9.24
CA ALA A 36 0.92 -5.32 10.47
C ALA A 36 1.30 -4.53 11.72
N TYR A 37 2.46 -3.87 11.73
CA TYR A 37 2.83 -2.98 12.84
C TYR A 37 1.91 -1.76 12.92
N ARG A 38 1.53 -1.16 11.78
CA ARG A 38 0.54 -0.08 11.71
C ARG A 38 -0.78 -0.52 12.29
N GLN A 39 -1.34 -1.62 11.79
CA GLN A 39 -2.62 -2.16 12.23
C GLN A 39 -2.60 -2.43 13.73
N ARG A 40 -1.53 -3.05 14.23
CA ARG A 40 -1.35 -3.30 15.67
C ARG A 40 -1.30 -2.03 16.51
N PHE A 41 -0.67 -0.97 16.02
CA PHE A 41 -0.66 0.34 16.69
C PHE A 41 -2.06 0.97 16.70
N ARG A 42 -2.76 0.97 15.56
CA ARG A 42 -4.09 1.58 15.41
C ARG A 42 -5.18 0.83 16.17
N SER A 43 -5.08 -0.50 16.27
CA SER A 43 -6.02 -1.35 16.99
C SER A 43 -5.59 -1.65 18.44
N TRP A 44 -4.58 -0.95 18.98
CA TRP A 44 -4.09 -1.23 20.32
C TRP A 44 -5.06 -0.71 21.38
N GLU A 45 -5.56 -1.62 22.21
CA GLU A 45 -6.53 -1.29 23.26
C GLU A 45 -5.97 -1.51 24.66
N ARG A 46 -6.45 -0.70 25.61
CA ARG A 46 -6.04 -0.81 27.02
C ARG A 46 -6.62 -2.09 27.62
N ARG A 47 -5.77 -2.88 28.26
CA ARG A 47 -6.20 -4.11 28.94
C ARG A 47 -6.88 -3.80 30.27
N SER A 48 -7.81 -4.67 30.68
CA SER A 48 -8.37 -4.62 32.03
C SER A 48 -7.25 -4.73 33.07
N GLY A 49 -7.25 -3.86 34.08
CA GLY A 49 -6.19 -3.77 35.09
C GLY A 49 -4.89 -3.06 34.67
N GLN A 50 -4.72 -2.67 33.40
CA GLN A 50 -3.54 -1.91 32.96
C GLN A 50 -3.67 -0.44 33.35
N THR A 51 -2.60 0.12 33.94
CA THR A 51 -2.53 1.56 34.25
C THR A 51 -2.38 2.39 32.97
N TYR A 52 -2.89 3.61 32.97
CA TYR A 52 -2.79 4.51 31.80
C TYR A 52 -1.34 4.85 31.43
N MET A 53 -0.44 4.93 32.40
CA MET A 53 0.99 5.15 32.16
C MET A 53 1.61 3.98 31.38
N VAL A 54 1.30 2.74 31.76
CA VAL A 54 1.78 1.54 31.05
C VAL A 54 1.15 1.48 29.66
N PHE A 55 -0.14 1.80 29.52
CA PHE A 55 -0.82 1.83 28.22
C PHE A 55 -0.17 2.84 27.26
N ALA A 56 0.09 4.06 27.71
CA ALA A 56 0.74 5.09 26.90
C ALA A 56 2.18 4.69 26.48
N ARG A 57 2.93 4.07 27.40
CA ARG A 57 4.26 3.53 27.10
C ARG A 57 4.22 2.44 26.03
N ASP A 58 3.30 1.48 26.18
CA ASP A 58 3.16 0.37 25.25
C ASP A 58 2.68 0.86 23.86
N LEU A 59 1.72 1.79 23.82
CA LEU A 59 1.24 2.44 22.61
C LEU A 59 2.37 3.19 21.89
N THR A 60 3.19 3.93 22.63
CA THR A 60 4.38 4.60 22.10
C THR A 60 5.39 3.59 21.54
N GLY A 61 5.55 2.44 22.20
CA GLY A 61 6.41 1.35 21.73
C GLY A 61 5.92 0.75 20.40
N HIS A 62 4.61 0.55 20.25
CA HIS A 62 4.01 0.09 18.99
C HIS A 62 4.23 1.09 17.85
N PHE A 63 4.01 2.38 18.11
CA PHE A 63 4.27 3.44 17.15
C PHE A 63 5.73 3.47 16.68
N LYS A 64 6.70 3.43 17.62
CA LYS A 64 8.14 3.42 17.29
C LYS A 64 8.56 2.21 16.48
N ARG A 65 8.01 1.02 16.79
CA ARG A 65 8.28 -0.20 16.02
C ARG A 65 7.74 -0.13 14.60
N TRP A 66 6.58 0.50 14.42
CA TRP A 66 6.03 0.74 13.09
C TRP A 66 6.92 1.70 12.28
N LEU A 67 7.33 2.83 12.85
CA LEU A 67 8.26 3.76 12.16
C LEU A 67 9.61 3.11 11.84
N ALA A 68 10.14 2.30 12.75
CA ALA A 68 11.38 1.56 12.53
C ALA A 68 11.25 0.56 11.37
N ALA A 69 10.10 -0.10 11.22
CA ALA A 69 9.85 -1.00 10.10
C ALA A 69 9.74 -0.27 8.74
N LEU A 70 9.39 1.02 8.75
CA LEU A 70 9.39 1.91 7.58
C LEU A 70 10.71 2.65 7.38
N GLU A 71 11.71 2.43 8.25
CA GLU A 71 13.00 3.13 8.25
C GLU A 71 12.87 4.67 8.32
N VAL A 72 11.76 5.18 8.89
CA VAL A 72 11.50 6.61 9.01
C VAL A 72 12.23 7.20 10.22
N THR A 73 13.11 8.15 9.96
CA THR A 73 13.94 8.81 10.98
C THR A 73 13.75 10.33 11.05
N THR A 74 13.06 10.92 10.07
CA THR A 74 12.83 12.36 9.98
C THR A 74 11.39 12.72 10.31
N PHE A 75 11.18 13.95 10.77
CA PHE A 75 9.82 14.48 10.99
C PHE A 75 9.01 14.54 9.70
N GLU A 76 9.64 14.94 8.60
CA GLU A 76 9.00 14.98 7.27
C GLU A 76 8.56 13.59 6.81
N GLY A 77 9.39 12.56 7.00
CA GLY A 77 9.03 11.18 6.68
C GLY A 77 7.85 10.68 7.53
N LEU A 78 7.76 11.08 8.79
CA LEU A 78 6.59 10.78 9.62
C LEU A 78 5.32 11.44 9.06
N CYS A 79 5.39 12.73 8.71
CA CYS A 79 4.27 13.44 8.11
C CYS A 79 3.80 12.72 6.83
N ASP A 80 4.73 12.33 5.96
CA ASP A 80 4.43 11.62 4.73
C ASP A 80 3.74 10.28 4.98
N VAL A 81 4.19 9.50 5.97
CA VAL A 81 3.55 8.22 6.34
C VAL A 81 2.10 8.43 6.80
N VAL A 82 1.87 9.43 7.65
CA VAL A 82 0.53 9.72 8.18
C VAL A 82 -0.40 10.23 7.07
N VAL A 83 0.11 11.09 6.17
CA VAL A 83 -0.66 11.59 5.02
C VAL A 83 -0.95 10.46 4.03
N LEU A 84 0.03 9.59 3.76
CA LEU A 84 -0.13 8.44 2.88
C LEU A 84 -1.20 7.47 3.41
N GLU A 85 -1.21 7.19 4.72
CA GLU A 85 -2.24 6.37 5.36
C GLU A 85 -3.63 6.98 5.12
N GLN A 86 -3.82 8.26 5.47
CA GLN A 86 -5.10 8.94 5.28
C GLN A 86 -5.50 9.01 3.80
N PHE A 87 -4.54 9.21 2.89
CA PHE A 87 -4.78 9.22 1.46
C PHE A 87 -5.33 7.88 0.97
N LYS A 88 -4.70 6.77 1.36
CA LYS A 88 -5.15 5.42 1.00
C LYS A 88 -6.58 5.12 1.49
N ASP A 89 -6.92 5.57 2.70
CA ASP A 89 -8.25 5.36 3.29
C ASP A 89 -9.36 6.17 2.58
N MET A 90 -9.02 7.26 1.89
CA MET A 90 -9.98 8.08 1.13
C MET A 90 -10.20 7.59 -0.31
N LEU A 91 -9.35 6.70 -0.82
CA LEU A 91 -9.44 6.23 -2.19
C LEU A 91 -10.60 5.24 -2.37
N PRO A 92 -11.27 5.23 -3.53
CA PRO A 92 -12.14 4.13 -3.92
C PRO A 92 -11.36 2.80 -3.88
N GLY A 93 -12.00 1.72 -3.43
CA GLY A 93 -11.32 0.44 -3.16
C GLY A 93 -10.44 -0.06 -4.31
N TYR A 94 -10.89 0.07 -5.57
CA TYR A 94 -10.12 -0.36 -6.73
C TYR A 94 -8.84 0.46 -6.95
N ILE A 95 -8.86 1.77 -6.66
CA ILE A 95 -7.67 2.63 -6.73
C ILE A 95 -6.76 2.36 -5.52
N ALA A 96 -7.33 2.19 -4.33
CA ALA A 96 -6.58 1.88 -3.12
C ALA A 96 -5.77 0.58 -3.27
N THR A 97 -6.36 -0.47 -3.88
CA THR A 97 -5.66 -1.71 -4.21
C THR A 97 -4.50 -1.45 -5.17
N TYR A 98 -4.73 -0.76 -6.30
CA TYR A 98 -3.68 -0.45 -7.27
C TYR A 98 -2.53 0.36 -6.66
N VAL A 99 -2.84 1.41 -5.91
CA VAL A 99 -1.84 2.26 -5.24
C VAL A 99 -1.06 1.46 -4.18
N SER A 100 -1.70 0.52 -3.49
CA SER A 100 -1.02 -0.34 -2.53
C SER A 100 -0.04 -1.30 -3.20
N GLU A 101 -0.39 -1.83 -4.37
CA GLU A 101 0.50 -2.70 -5.17
C GLU A 101 1.74 -1.97 -5.72
N LYS A 102 1.65 -0.65 -5.91
CA LYS A 102 2.77 0.19 -6.40
C LYS A 102 3.79 0.55 -5.31
N GLN A 103 3.56 0.13 -4.06
CA GLN A 103 4.49 0.29 -2.94
C GLN A 103 4.94 1.74 -2.68
N CYS A 104 4.07 2.71 -2.93
CA CYS A 104 4.43 4.12 -2.74
C CYS A 104 4.79 4.38 -1.27
N VAL A 105 5.99 4.93 -1.05
CA VAL A 105 6.49 5.31 0.28
C VAL A 105 6.11 6.75 0.68
N THR A 106 5.69 7.57 -0.29
CA THR A 106 5.24 8.95 -0.07
C THR A 106 3.81 9.15 -0.57
N ALA A 107 3.11 10.10 0.05
CA ALA A 107 1.76 10.49 -0.39
C ALA A 107 1.76 11.01 -1.84
N ALA A 108 2.78 11.77 -2.23
CA ALA A 108 2.93 12.27 -3.59
C ALA A 108 3.08 11.13 -4.62
N GLY A 109 3.88 10.11 -4.32
CA GLY A 109 4.02 8.94 -5.19
C GLY A 109 2.72 8.13 -5.32
N ALA A 110 1.97 8.04 -4.23
CA ALA A 110 0.65 7.40 -4.22
C ALA A 110 -0.38 8.17 -5.06
N ALA A 111 -0.38 9.50 -4.96
CA ALA A 111 -1.24 10.35 -5.79
C ALA A 111 -0.91 10.22 -7.28
N ALA A 112 0.38 10.26 -7.64
CA ALA A 112 0.81 10.07 -9.02
C ALA A 112 0.39 8.70 -9.59
N SER A 113 0.44 7.65 -8.77
CA SER A 113 -0.03 6.31 -9.16
C SER A 113 -1.56 6.27 -9.35
N ALA A 114 -2.31 6.94 -8.47
CA ALA A 114 -3.76 7.04 -8.62
C ALA A 114 -4.15 7.78 -9.92
N ASP A 115 -3.45 8.87 -10.25
CA ASP A 115 -3.68 9.62 -11.49
C ASP A 115 -3.32 8.79 -12.73
N GLU A 116 -2.20 8.05 -12.69
CA GLU A 116 -1.81 7.11 -13.75
C GLU A 116 -2.91 6.07 -13.99
N TYR A 117 -3.46 5.49 -12.91
CA TYR A 117 -4.56 4.53 -13.00
C TYR A 117 -5.77 5.14 -13.71
N LEU A 118 -6.16 6.34 -13.32
CA LEU A 118 -7.30 7.02 -13.92
C LEU A 118 -7.09 7.32 -15.41
N LEU A 119 -5.88 7.70 -15.83
CA LEU A 119 -5.57 7.94 -17.24
C LEU A 119 -5.71 6.65 -18.07
N LEU A 120 -5.16 5.55 -17.57
CA LEU A 120 -5.20 4.25 -18.25
C LEU A 120 -6.62 3.67 -18.32
N HIS A 121 -7.43 3.88 -17.27
CA HIS A 121 -8.76 3.28 -17.17
C HIS A 121 -9.89 4.20 -17.68
N LYS A 122 -9.70 5.53 -17.73
CA LYS A 122 -10.60 6.43 -18.48
C LYS A 122 -10.49 6.20 -19.99
N GLY A 123 -9.28 5.98 -20.50
CA GLY A 123 -9.04 5.70 -21.92
C GLY A 123 -9.71 4.41 -22.44
N ALA A 124 -10.07 3.48 -21.54
CA ALA A 124 -10.75 2.22 -21.88
C ALA A 124 -12.28 2.28 -21.75
N GLY A 125 -12.84 3.31 -21.10
CA GLY A 125 -14.25 3.36 -20.71
C GLY A 125 -15.06 4.54 -21.28
N GLU A 126 -14.43 5.51 -21.94
CA GLU A 126 -15.12 6.72 -22.41
C GLU A 126 -15.81 6.50 -23.77
N GLY A 127 -16.80 5.61 -23.74
CA GLY A 127 -17.69 5.27 -24.84
C GLY A 127 -19.07 4.81 -24.38
N ARG A 128 -19.57 5.31 -23.24
CA ARG A 128 -21.02 5.45 -22.93
C ARG A 128 -21.20 6.16 -21.60
N GLY A 129 -22.04 7.19 -21.64
CA GLY A 129 -22.06 8.26 -20.65
C GLY A 129 -22.62 7.89 -19.30
N SER A 130 -22.40 8.79 -18.34
CA SER A 130 -23.47 9.33 -17.52
C SER A 130 -23.06 10.66 -16.92
N ARG A 131 -23.91 11.64 -17.22
CA ARG A 131 -24.08 12.94 -16.60
C ARG A 131 -24.19 12.75 -15.09
N TRP A 132 -23.18 13.17 -14.34
CA TRP A 132 -23.29 13.27 -12.88
C TRP A 132 -24.15 14.49 -12.57
N CYS A 133 -25.42 14.23 -12.28
CA CYS A 133 -26.35 15.23 -11.73
C CYS A 133 -25.88 15.57 -10.31
N ALA A 134 -25.46 16.82 -10.10
CA ALA A 134 -25.33 17.39 -8.77
C ALA A 134 -26.72 17.84 -8.29
N SER A 135 -27.30 17.05 -7.38
CA SER A 135 -28.35 17.47 -6.43
C SER A 135 -27.75 17.22 -5.04
N GLY A 136 -27.77 18.10 -4.06
CA GLY A 136 -28.39 19.40 -3.85
C GLY A 136 -28.26 19.62 -2.34
N VAL A 137 -27.80 20.79 -1.90
CA VAL A 137 -27.82 21.15 -0.48
C VAL A 137 -28.96 22.15 -0.32
N ALA A 138 -30.07 21.68 0.25
CA ALA A 138 -31.13 22.53 0.76
C ALA A 138 -30.68 23.11 2.10
N HIS A 139 -30.90 24.41 2.27
CA HIS A 139 -30.83 25.14 3.53
C HIS A 139 -32.24 25.60 3.91
#